data_AF-A0A4Q3ED91-F1
#
_entry.id   AF-A0A4Q3ED91-F1
#
_cell.length_a   1.000
_cell.length_b   1.000
_cell.length_c   1.000
_cell.angle_alpha   90.00
_cell.angle_beta   90.00
_cell.angle_gamma   90.00
#
_symmetry.space_group_name_H-M   'P 1'
#
loop_
_entity.id
_entity.type
_entity.pdbx_description
1 polymer ?
#
loop_
_entity_poly.entity_id
_entity_poly.type
_entity_poly.pdbx_seq_one_letter_code
_entity_poly.pdbx_strand_id
1 'polypeptide(L)'
;VETAYLMIEASHVLSLENDTKTLQIGKKMVDHALENGWDNKVGGFYDEGYYFKDKPGITIIADTKNWWAQAEGMNTLLMMADLYPNDAHHYFEKFKQLWSYTQTYLIDHEHGDWYQGGLDKQPEYKTALKGQIWKGTYHNFRAFMNCIRQLDPDKIAPTVPQNLKVQNANNETVLSWKKSTDNRMMLGYNIYQNQKRIGFTPNASFIVQKSATAGNGKFTVQAVDFEGNESGFSKTISN
;
A
#
# COMPACT_ATOMS: atom_id res chain seq x y z
N VAL A 1 -14.33 -6.17 4.83
CA VAL A 1 -12.86 -6.38 4.80
C VAL A 1 -12.08 -5.07 4.73
N GLU A 2 -12.40 -4.14 3.82
CA GLU A 2 -11.66 -2.87 3.69
C GLU A 2 -11.59 -2.03 4.97
N THR A 3 -12.74 -1.80 5.62
CA THR A 3 -12.79 -1.05 6.88
C THR A 3 -11.86 -1.60 7.96
N ALA A 4 -11.69 -2.94 8.00
CA ALA A 4 -10.86 -3.57 9.01
C ALA A 4 -9.40 -3.18 8.87
N TYR A 5 -8.82 -3.30 7.67
CA TYR A 5 -7.42 -2.95 7.48
C TYR A 5 -7.18 -1.45 7.56
N LEU A 6 -8.10 -0.60 7.06
CA LEU A 6 -7.95 0.85 7.18
C LEU A 6 -7.90 1.31 8.64
N MET A 7 -8.71 0.71 9.51
CA MET A 7 -8.66 1.01 10.95
C MET A 7 -7.33 0.57 11.57
N ILE A 8 -6.83 -0.61 11.20
CA ILE A 8 -5.55 -1.15 11.71
C ILE A 8 -4.38 -0.30 11.22
N GLU A 9 -4.35 0.09 9.95
CA GLU A 9 -3.35 1.00 9.38
C GLU A 9 -3.40 2.37 10.04
N ALA A 10 -4.60 2.94 10.27
CA ALA A 10 -4.75 4.22 10.95
C ALA A 10 -4.18 4.18 12.39
N SER A 11 -4.44 3.10 13.13
CA SER A 11 -3.85 2.88 14.44
C SER A 11 -2.32 2.84 14.39
N HIS A 12 -1.75 2.17 13.38
CA HIS A 12 -0.30 2.10 13.19
C HIS A 12 0.31 3.47 12.86
N VAL A 13 -0.29 4.22 11.92
CA VAL A 13 0.17 5.56 11.53
C VAL A 13 0.13 6.55 12.70
N LEU A 14 -0.89 6.46 13.56
CA LEU A 14 -1.00 7.28 14.76
C LEU A 14 -0.04 6.87 15.88
N SER A 15 0.79 5.83 15.67
CA SER A 15 1.71 5.29 16.66
C SER A 15 1.00 4.89 17.96
N LEU A 16 -0.25 4.41 17.85
CA LEU A 16 -1.00 3.90 19.00
C LEU A 16 -0.42 2.54 19.39
N GLU A 17 0.47 2.53 20.37
CA GLU A 17 1.05 1.31 20.91
C GLU A 17 -0.04 0.47 21.60
N ASN A 18 -0.06 -0.83 21.31
CA ASN A 18 -0.97 -1.81 21.94
C ASN A 18 -2.47 -1.50 21.79
N ASP A 19 -2.92 -0.94 20.66
CA ASP A 19 -4.37 -0.78 20.36
C ASP A 19 -5.06 -2.12 20.07
N THR A 20 -5.25 -2.89 21.13
CA THR A 20 -5.90 -4.21 21.10
C THR A 20 -7.36 -4.13 20.67
N LYS A 21 -8.04 -3.00 20.94
CA LYS A 21 -9.47 -2.85 20.61
C LYS A 21 -9.65 -2.73 19.11
N THR A 22 -8.85 -1.91 18.43
CA THR A 22 -8.89 -1.78 16.97
C THR A 22 -8.57 -3.12 16.30
N LEU A 23 -7.54 -3.82 16.77
CA LEU A 23 -7.20 -5.16 16.26
C LEU A 23 -8.35 -6.17 16.44
N GLN A 24 -8.98 -6.21 17.61
CA GLN A 24 -10.11 -7.11 17.90
C GLN A 24 -11.33 -6.81 17.02
N ILE A 25 -11.67 -5.53 16.84
CA ILE A 25 -12.82 -5.12 16.01
C ILE A 25 -12.52 -5.40 14.53
N GLY A 26 -11.32 -5.07 14.06
CA GLY A 26 -10.88 -5.38 12.70
C GLY A 26 -10.97 -6.87 12.42
N LYS A 27 -10.44 -7.71 13.32
CA LYS A 27 -10.55 -9.18 13.20
C LYS A 27 -12.00 -9.64 13.10
N LYS A 28 -12.88 -9.18 14.01
CA LYS A 28 -14.31 -9.55 13.98
C LYS A 28 -14.99 -9.21 12.65
N MET A 29 -14.64 -8.08 12.02
CA MET A 29 -15.17 -7.72 10.71
C MET A 29 -14.70 -8.65 9.59
N VAL A 30 -13.44 -9.11 9.64
CA VAL A 30 -12.89 -10.04 8.64
C VAL A 30 -13.45 -11.44 8.81
N ASP A 31 -13.50 -11.93 10.05
CA ASP A 31 -14.09 -13.23 10.39
C ASP A 31 -15.54 -13.27 9.95
N HIS A 32 -16.32 -12.25 10.29
CA HIS A 32 -17.71 -12.12 9.87
C HIS A 32 -17.85 -12.19 8.34
N ALA A 33 -17.00 -11.48 7.59
CA ALA A 33 -17.03 -11.52 6.13
C ALA A 33 -16.67 -12.91 5.56
N LEU A 34 -15.74 -13.64 6.18
CA LEU A 34 -15.36 -14.99 5.76
C LEU A 34 -16.41 -16.04 6.11
N GLU A 35 -17.03 -15.94 7.28
CA GLU A 35 -18.07 -16.88 7.73
C GLU A 35 -19.35 -16.74 6.92
N ASN A 36 -19.68 -15.51 6.50
CA ASN A 36 -21.00 -15.17 6.01
C ASN A 36 -21.04 -14.74 4.55
N GLY A 37 -19.95 -14.13 4.04
CA GLY A 37 -19.88 -13.51 2.73
C GLY A 37 -18.89 -14.17 1.77
N TRP A 38 -18.36 -15.34 2.09
CA TRP A 38 -17.36 -16.03 1.28
C TRP A 38 -17.95 -17.20 0.47
N ASP A 39 -17.58 -17.28 -0.81
CA ASP A 39 -17.91 -18.42 -1.65
C ASP A 39 -16.98 -19.60 -1.38
N ASN A 40 -17.47 -20.61 -0.67
CA ASN A 40 -16.70 -21.81 -0.34
C ASN A 40 -16.52 -22.79 -1.51
N LYS A 41 -17.12 -22.55 -2.68
CA LYS A 41 -16.95 -23.42 -3.86
C LYS A 41 -15.75 -23.01 -4.70
N VAL A 42 -15.63 -21.72 -5.00
CA VAL A 42 -14.58 -21.19 -5.90
C VAL A 42 -13.72 -20.09 -5.29
N GLY A 43 -14.04 -19.65 -4.06
CA GLY A 43 -13.41 -18.49 -3.44
C GLY A 43 -14.04 -17.17 -3.85
N GLY A 44 -13.68 -16.09 -3.15
CA GLY A 44 -14.21 -14.75 -3.41
C GLY A 44 -15.29 -14.34 -2.42
N PHE A 45 -15.39 -13.03 -2.20
CA PHE A 45 -16.43 -12.39 -1.41
C PHE A 45 -17.64 -12.06 -2.29
N TYR A 46 -18.83 -12.42 -1.81
CA TYR A 46 -20.10 -11.99 -2.38
C TYR A 46 -20.32 -10.48 -2.19
N ASP A 47 -21.09 -9.88 -3.09
CA ASP A 47 -21.32 -8.44 -3.11
C ASP A 47 -22.16 -7.97 -1.93
N GLU A 48 -23.28 -8.64 -1.66
CA GLU A 48 -24.26 -8.13 -0.72
C GLU A 48 -24.89 -9.23 0.13
N GLY A 49 -24.92 -8.99 1.43
CA GLY A 49 -25.69 -9.75 2.40
C GLY A 49 -26.47 -8.81 3.33
N TYR A 50 -27.61 -9.28 3.82
CA TYR A 50 -28.51 -8.48 4.66
C TYR A 50 -29.04 -9.27 5.86
N TYR A 51 -29.25 -8.57 6.98
CA TYR A 51 -29.90 -9.10 8.17
C TYR A 51 -31.39 -8.79 8.15
N PHE A 52 -32.20 -9.78 7.78
CA PHE A 52 -33.65 -9.67 7.83
C PHE A 52 -34.16 -9.95 9.24
N LYS A 53 -35.12 -9.15 9.73
CA LYS A 53 -35.66 -9.27 11.10
C LYS A 53 -36.29 -10.63 11.37
N ASP A 54 -36.80 -11.29 10.34
CA ASP A 54 -37.53 -12.56 10.36
C ASP A 54 -36.66 -13.77 10.01
N LYS A 55 -35.35 -13.58 9.74
CA LYS A 55 -34.43 -14.67 9.41
C LYS A 55 -33.28 -14.76 10.41
N PRO A 56 -32.87 -15.98 10.80
CA PRO A 56 -31.65 -16.14 11.59
C PRO A 56 -30.44 -15.87 10.70
N GLY A 57 -29.52 -15.03 11.21
CA GLY A 57 -28.27 -14.73 10.52
C GLY A 57 -28.43 -13.84 9.29
N ILE A 58 -27.39 -13.82 8.46
CA ILE A 58 -27.34 -13.05 7.23
C ILE A 58 -27.91 -13.85 6.06
N THR A 59 -28.53 -13.15 5.10
CA THR A 59 -28.94 -13.71 3.82
C THR A 59 -28.14 -13.05 2.72
N ILE A 60 -27.49 -13.83 1.86
CA ILE A 60 -26.87 -13.31 0.64
C ILE A 60 -27.99 -12.88 -0.32
N ILE A 61 -27.98 -11.60 -0.69
CA ILE A 61 -28.97 -11.00 -1.59
C ILE A 61 -28.40 -10.70 -2.98
N ALA A 62 -27.08 -10.61 -3.10
CA ALA A 62 -26.36 -10.61 -4.37
C ALA A 62 -25.11 -11.49 -4.23
N ASP A 63 -25.12 -12.64 -4.93
CA ASP A 63 -24.01 -13.60 -4.93
C ASP A 63 -22.99 -13.35 -6.07
N THR A 64 -23.13 -12.21 -6.75
CA THR A 64 -22.13 -11.62 -7.63
C THR A 64 -20.89 -11.21 -6.85
N LYS A 65 -19.78 -10.99 -7.56
CA LYS A 65 -18.46 -10.75 -6.96
C LYS A 65 -17.76 -9.61 -7.69
N ASN A 66 -17.90 -8.41 -7.18
CA ASN A 66 -17.32 -7.19 -7.74
C ASN A 66 -15.80 -7.18 -7.57
N TRP A 67 -15.10 -6.50 -8.48
CA TRP A 67 -13.65 -6.44 -8.53
C TRP A 67 -12.99 -5.82 -7.28
N TRP A 68 -13.58 -4.77 -6.71
CA TRP A 68 -12.93 -3.98 -5.67
C TRP A 68 -12.96 -4.71 -4.33
N ALA A 69 -14.06 -5.37 -3.98
CA ALA A 69 -14.15 -6.19 -2.77
C ALA A 69 -13.13 -7.34 -2.78
N GLN A 70 -12.84 -7.92 -3.95
CA GLN A 70 -11.80 -8.92 -4.08
C GLN A 70 -10.41 -8.32 -3.90
N ALA A 71 -10.14 -7.15 -4.49
CA ALA A 71 -8.88 -6.43 -4.31
C ALA A 71 -8.61 -6.09 -2.83
N GLU A 72 -9.60 -5.49 -2.16
CA GLU A 72 -9.50 -5.18 -0.72
C GLU A 72 -9.41 -6.44 0.14
N GLY A 73 -10.10 -7.50 -0.26
CA GLY A 73 -10.02 -8.82 0.34
C GLY A 73 -8.60 -9.37 0.31
N MET A 74 -7.88 -9.28 -0.82
CA MET A 74 -6.51 -9.77 -0.93
C MET A 74 -5.58 -9.06 0.05
N ASN A 75 -5.61 -7.72 0.07
CA ASN A 75 -4.82 -6.92 1.01
C ASN A 75 -5.13 -7.31 2.46
N THR A 76 -6.42 -7.34 2.80
CA THR A 76 -6.87 -7.65 4.17
C THR A 76 -6.46 -9.04 4.60
N LEU A 77 -6.68 -10.07 3.77
CA LEU A 77 -6.40 -11.45 4.14
C LEU A 77 -4.90 -11.68 4.32
N LEU A 78 -4.07 -11.05 3.51
CA LEU A 78 -2.63 -11.15 3.67
C LEU A 78 -2.16 -10.44 4.95
N MET A 79 -2.63 -9.22 5.23
CA MET A 79 -2.34 -8.53 6.50
C MET A 79 -2.79 -9.36 7.71
N MET A 80 -3.97 -9.98 7.65
CA MET A 80 -4.49 -10.82 8.73
C MET A 80 -3.68 -12.12 8.90
N ALA A 81 -3.08 -12.64 7.84
CA ALA A 81 -2.17 -13.78 7.93
C ALA A 81 -0.90 -13.47 8.73
N ASP A 82 -0.35 -12.26 8.61
CA ASP A 82 0.80 -11.85 9.42
C ASP A 82 0.41 -11.58 10.88
N LEU A 83 -0.73 -10.94 11.10
CA LEU A 83 -1.22 -10.64 12.44
C LEU A 83 -1.66 -11.89 13.22
N TYR A 84 -2.21 -12.89 12.52
CA TYR A 84 -2.79 -14.10 13.10
C TYR A 84 -2.41 -15.37 12.30
N PRO A 85 -1.12 -15.76 12.27
CA PRO A 85 -0.62 -16.82 11.39
C PRO A 85 -1.22 -18.21 11.67
N ASN A 86 -1.69 -18.44 12.90
CA ASN A 86 -2.26 -19.72 13.35
C ASN A 86 -3.79 -19.65 13.58
N ASP A 87 -4.48 -18.65 13.01
CA ASP A 87 -5.94 -18.52 13.16
C ASP A 87 -6.69 -19.66 12.46
N ALA A 88 -7.81 -20.08 13.05
CA ALA A 88 -8.66 -21.13 12.51
C ALA A 88 -9.27 -20.79 11.13
N HIS A 89 -9.35 -19.51 10.77
CA HIS A 89 -9.80 -19.08 9.45
C HIS A 89 -8.76 -19.27 8.35
N HIS A 90 -7.49 -19.56 8.71
CA HIS A 90 -6.39 -19.80 7.78
C HIS A 90 -6.28 -18.70 6.71
N TYR A 91 -6.11 -17.44 7.14
CA TYR A 91 -6.19 -16.27 6.24
C TYR A 91 -5.27 -16.33 5.03
N PHE A 92 -4.06 -16.90 5.16
CA PHE A 92 -3.16 -17.06 4.02
C PHE A 92 -3.69 -18.05 2.97
N GLU A 93 -4.36 -19.12 3.39
CA GLU A 93 -5.03 -20.05 2.48
C GLU A 93 -6.21 -19.37 1.78
N LYS A 94 -6.98 -18.55 2.51
CA LYS A 94 -8.04 -17.72 1.92
C LYS A 94 -7.49 -16.70 0.93
N PHE A 95 -6.35 -16.08 1.22
CA PHE A 95 -5.64 -15.21 0.27
C PHE A 95 -5.27 -15.96 -1.01
N LYS A 96 -4.68 -17.15 -0.92
CA LYS A 96 -4.35 -17.98 -2.09
C LYS A 96 -5.59 -18.36 -2.91
N GLN A 97 -6.68 -18.70 -2.24
CA GLN A 97 -7.97 -18.97 -2.91
C GLN A 97 -8.48 -17.74 -3.64
N LEU A 98 -8.45 -16.56 -2.99
CA LEU A 98 -8.87 -15.30 -3.61
C LEU A 98 -7.99 -14.93 -4.81
N TRP A 99 -6.69 -15.17 -4.70
CA TRP A 99 -5.75 -14.94 -5.78
C TRP A 99 -6.01 -15.84 -6.98
N SER A 100 -6.25 -17.13 -6.75
CA SER A 100 -6.68 -18.06 -7.80
C SER A 100 -7.98 -17.61 -8.45
N TYR A 101 -8.99 -17.24 -7.64
CA TYR A 101 -10.27 -16.72 -8.13
C TYR A 101 -10.06 -15.49 -9.03
N THR A 102 -9.25 -14.54 -8.56
CA THR A 102 -8.93 -13.29 -9.26
C THR A 102 -8.26 -13.55 -10.61
N GLN A 103 -7.25 -14.41 -10.62
CA GLN A 103 -6.53 -14.81 -11.82
C GLN A 103 -7.45 -15.49 -12.84
N THR A 104 -8.44 -16.26 -12.39
CA THR A 104 -9.36 -17.00 -13.28
C THR A 104 -10.53 -16.15 -13.78
N TYR A 105 -11.14 -15.34 -12.91
CA TYR A 105 -12.45 -14.73 -13.17
C TYR A 105 -12.46 -13.21 -13.24
N LEU A 106 -11.39 -12.53 -12.81
CA LEU A 106 -11.32 -11.06 -12.83
C LEU A 106 -10.25 -10.52 -13.77
N ILE A 107 -9.08 -11.15 -13.87
CA ILE A 107 -8.01 -10.63 -14.72
C ILE A 107 -8.28 -10.98 -16.19
N ASP A 108 -8.28 -9.95 -17.04
CA ASP A 108 -8.26 -10.12 -18.47
C ASP A 108 -6.82 -10.31 -18.94
N HIS A 109 -6.43 -11.57 -19.17
CA HIS A 109 -5.09 -11.90 -19.66
C HIS A 109 -4.87 -11.60 -21.15
N GLU A 110 -5.92 -11.23 -21.89
CA GLU A 110 -5.84 -10.89 -23.31
C GLU A 110 -5.62 -9.39 -23.51
N HIS A 111 -6.34 -8.56 -22.76
CA HIS A 111 -6.35 -7.09 -22.94
C HIS A 111 -5.83 -6.30 -21.75
N GLY A 112 -5.54 -6.95 -20.62
CA GLY A 112 -5.13 -6.30 -19.38
C GLY A 112 -6.27 -5.67 -18.58
N ASP A 113 -5.92 -5.22 -17.38
CA ASP A 113 -6.83 -4.80 -16.29
C ASP A 113 -7.77 -5.93 -15.83
N TRP A 114 -8.70 -5.60 -14.95
CA TRP A 114 -9.69 -6.51 -14.40
C TRP A 114 -11.08 -6.20 -14.97
N TYR A 115 -11.92 -7.22 -15.09
CA TYR A 115 -13.36 -7.07 -15.32
C TYR A 115 -14.04 -6.38 -14.11
N GLN A 116 -15.24 -5.84 -14.33
CA GLN A 116 -16.02 -5.22 -13.26
C GLN A 116 -16.53 -6.24 -12.25
N GLY A 117 -16.79 -7.47 -12.66
CA GLY A 117 -17.23 -8.53 -11.76
C GLY A 117 -16.72 -9.87 -12.24
N GLY A 118 -16.78 -10.84 -11.34
CA GLY A 118 -16.40 -12.21 -11.58
C GLY A 118 -17.15 -12.83 -12.75
N LEU A 119 -16.41 -13.30 -13.76
CA LEU A 119 -17.01 -13.98 -14.90
C LEU A 119 -17.69 -15.32 -14.53
N ASP A 120 -17.47 -15.86 -13.32
CA ASP A 120 -18.20 -17.03 -12.80
C ASP A 120 -19.70 -16.76 -12.60
N LYS A 121 -20.06 -15.51 -12.30
CA LYS A 121 -21.45 -15.07 -12.05
C LYS A 121 -21.95 -14.06 -13.08
N GLN A 122 -21.05 -13.31 -13.70
CA GLN A 122 -21.35 -12.20 -14.59
C GLN A 122 -20.53 -12.28 -15.89
N PRO A 123 -20.72 -13.34 -16.70
CA PRO A 123 -19.94 -13.56 -17.93
C PRO A 123 -20.08 -12.41 -18.95
N GLU A 124 -21.15 -11.62 -18.88
CA GLU A 124 -21.38 -10.45 -19.71
C GLU A 124 -20.29 -9.37 -19.56
N TYR A 125 -19.57 -9.32 -18.43
CA TYR A 125 -18.49 -8.36 -18.24
C TYR A 125 -17.26 -8.63 -19.09
N LYS A 126 -17.17 -9.81 -19.72
CA LYS A 126 -16.07 -10.14 -20.64
C LYS A 126 -15.94 -9.12 -21.79
N THR A 127 -17.06 -8.57 -22.24
CA THR A 127 -17.12 -7.57 -23.33
C THR A 127 -17.48 -6.16 -22.85
N ALA A 128 -17.57 -5.93 -21.54
CA ALA A 128 -17.93 -4.64 -20.97
C ALA A 128 -16.72 -3.68 -20.86
N LEU A 129 -17.00 -2.41 -20.58
CA LEU A 129 -15.98 -1.42 -20.28
C LEU A 129 -15.25 -1.78 -18.98
N LYS A 130 -13.92 -1.83 -19.02
CA LYS A 130 -13.09 -2.04 -17.82
C LYS A 130 -12.83 -0.76 -17.02
N GLY A 131 -13.20 0.41 -17.54
CA GLY A 131 -13.09 1.69 -16.86
C GLY A 131 -14.39 2.47 -17.01
N GLN A 132 -14.89 3.03 -15.91
CA GLN A 132 -16.10 3.84 -15.85
C GLN A 132 -16.09 4.73 -14.59
N ILE A 133 -17.13 5.56 -14.41
CA ILE A 133 -17.17 6.57 -13.34
C ILE A 133 -16.92 6.03 -11.90
N TRP A 134 -17.24 4.76 -11.66
CA TRP A 134 -17.00 4.04 -10.40
C TRP A 134 -15.86 3.02 -10.47
N LYS A 135 -15.24 2.79 -11.64
CA LYS A 135 -14.11 1.86 -11.81
C LYS A 135 -12.92 2.55 -12.46
N GLY A 136 -11.88 2.73 -11.67
CA GLY A 136 -10.52 2.97 -12.14
C GLY A 136 -9.55 1.93 -11.58
N THR A 137 -8.30 2.00 -12.04
CA THR A 137 -7.19 1.13 -11.60
C THR A 137 -6.64 1.58 -10.23
N TYR A 138 -7.53 1.88 -9.27
CA TYR A 138 -7.17 2.31 -7.92
C TYR A 138 -7.09 1.12 -6.97
N HIS A 139 -8.19 0.38 -6.81
CA HIS A 139 -8.30 -0.71 -5.83
C HIS A 139 -7.33 -1.85 -6.11
N ASN A 140 -7.31 -2.37 -7.35
CA ASN A 140 -6.41 -3.45 -7.73
C ASN A 140 -4.93 -3.02 -7.70
N PHE A 141 -4.60 -1.80 -8.10
CA PHE A 141 -3.23 -1.27 -7.98
C PHE A 141 -2.79 -1.16 -6.52
N ARG A 142 -3.61 -0.52 -5.65
CA ARG A 142 -3.34 -0.39 -4.22
C ARG A 142 -3.18 -1.75 -3.55
N ALA A 143 -4.10 -2.67 -3.81
CA ALA A 143 -4.06 -4.02 -3.26
C ALA A 143 -2.78 -4.76 -3.67
N PHE A 144 -2.39 -4.70 -4.95
CA PHE A 144 -1.17 -5.34 -5.42
C PHE A 144 0.09 -4.70 -4.84
N MET A 145 0.17 -3.38 -4.74
CA MET A 145 1.32 -2.73 -4.11
C MET A 145 1.48 -3.16 -2.66
N ASN A 146 0.38 -3.22 -1.89
CA ASN A 146 0.43 -3.71 -0.52
C ASN A 146 0.81 -5.19 -0.45
N CYS A 147 0.23 -6.05 -1.30
CA CYS A 147 0.52 -7.48 -1.29
C CYS A 147 1.97 -7.77 -1.68
N ILE A 148 2.50 -7.10 -2.70
CA ILE A 148 3.90 -7.25 -3.14
C ILE A 148 4.84 -6.82 -2.03
N ARG A 149 4.60 -5.65 -1.43
CA ARG A 149 5.39 -5.13 -0.30
C ARG A 149 5.43 -6.11 0.87
N GLN A 150 4.32 -6.78 1.16
CA GLN A 150 4.23 -7.73 2.25
C GLN A 150 4.86 -9.10 1.93
N LEU A 151 4.66 -9.61 0.71
CA LEU A 151 5.20 -10.91 0.28
C LEU A 151 6.70 -10.89 -0.02
N ASP A 152 7.21 -9.77 -0.51
CA ASP A 152 8.59 -9.59 -0.92
C ASP A 152 9.10 -8.20 -0.49
N PRO A 153 9.25 -7.94 0.82
CA PRO A 153 9.65 -6.63 1.33
C PRO A 153 11.07 -6.27 0.89
N ASP A 154 11.26 -5.05 0.38
CA ASP A 154 12.61 -4.53 0.16
C ASP A 154 13.25 -4.11 1.48
N LYS A 155 14.48 -4.55 1.70
CA LYS A 155 15.26 -4.24 2.92
C LYS A 155 16.62 -3.66 2.58
N ILE A 156 16.91 -3.47 1.30
CA ILE A 156 18.20 -2.97 0.84
C ILE A 156 18.06 -1.46 0.67
N ALA A 157 18.83 -0.70 1.45
CA ALA A 157 18.82 0.75 1.33
C ALA A 157 19.48 1.23 0.03
N PRO A 158 19.08 2.41 -0.50
CA PRO A 158 19.76 3.03 -1.62
C PRO A 158 21.24 3.29 -1.38
N THR A 159 21.99 3.50 -2.46
CA THR A 159 23.39 3.92 -2.35
C THR A 159 23.50 5.32 -1.72
N VAL A 160 24.52 5.51 -0.88
CA VAL A 160 24.80 6.80 -0.23
C VAL A 160 25.01 7.89 -1.28
N PRO A 161 24.36 9.07 -1.17
CA PRO A 161 24.58 10.18 -2.09
C PRO A 161 26.05 10.63 -2.10
N GLN A 162 26.63 10.71 -3.29
CA GLN A 162 28.04 11.08 -3.48
C GLN A 162 28.18 12.48 -4.07
N ASN A 163 29.36 13.10 -3.91
CA ASN A 163 29.70 14.39 -4.51
C ASN A 163 28.70 15.52 -4.18
N LEU A 164 28.26 15.60 -2.92
CA LEU A 164 27.47 16.72 -2.44
C LEU A 164 28.25 18.03 -2.60
N LYS A 165 27.60 19.02 -3.21
CA LYS A 165 28.13 20.37 -3.49
C LYS A 165 27.15 21.42 -2.99
N VAL A 166 27.69 22.56 -2.61
CA VAL A 166 26.95 23.77 -2.24
C VAL A 166 27.32 24.87 -3.23
N GLN A 167 26.31 25.55 -3.77
CA GLN A 167 26.49 26.74 -4.59
C GLN A 167 25.61 27.87 -4.05
N ASN A 168 26.21 29.03 -3.79
CA ASN A 168 25.47 30.23 -3.40
C ASN A 168 25.29 31.13 -4.63
N ALA A 169 24.06 31.47 -4.98
CA ALA A 169 23.75 32.37 -6.10
C ALA A 169 22.45 33.15 -5.81
N ASN A 170 22.39 34.43 -6.18
CA ASN A 170 21.16 35.23 -6.15
C ASN A 170 20.35 35.13 -4.85
N ASN A 171 21.02 35.15 -3.69
CA ASN A 171 20.41 34.98 -2.35
C ASN A 171 19.86 33.57 -2.02
N GLU A 172 20.18 32.56 -2.83
CA GLU A 172 19.82 31.17 -2.62
C GLU A 172 21.06 30.29 -2.39
N THR A 173 20.88 29.23 -1.60
CA THR A 173 21.86 28.15 -1.46
C THR A 173 21.31 26.91 -2.16
N VAL A 174 21.99 26.47 -3.21
CA VAL A 174 21.64 25.30 -4.00
C VAL A 174 22.54 24.13 -3.63
N LEU A 175 21.94 23.03 -3.22
CA LEU A 175 22.60 21.76 -2.99
C LEU A 175 22.44 20.89 -4.24
N SER A 176 23.51 20.21 -4.64
CA SER A 176 23.47 19.20 -5.71
C SER A 176 24.40 18.03 -5.41
N TRP A 177 24.07 16.84 -5.91
CA TRP A 177 24.85 15.62 -5.68
C TRP A 177 24.71 14.65 -6.85
N LYS A 178 25.52 13.59 -6.86
CA LYS A 178 25.38 12.48 -7.79
C LYS A 178 24.16 11.65 -7.39
N LYS A 179 23.27 11.37 -8.35
CA LYS A 179 22.08 10.55 -8.15
C LYS A 179 22.45 9.16 -7.58
N SER A 180 21.78 8.78 -6.50
CA SER A 180 21.82 7.44 -5.91
C SER A 180 21.07 6.42 -6.79
N THR A 181 21.33 5.15 -6.53
CA THR A 181 20.69 4.00 -7.15
C THR A 181 20.15 3.08 -6.07
N ASP A 182 19.11 2.33 -6.42
CA ASP A 182 18.44 1.38 -5.55
C ASP A 182 18.18 0.08 -6.33
N ASN A 183 18.03 -1.05 -5.65
CA ASN A 183 17.73 -2.35 -6.27
C ASN A 183 16.30 -2.44 -6.82
N ARG A 184 15.37 -1.59 -6.34
CA ARG A 184 14.02 -1.49 -6.88
C ARG A 184 13.69 -0.08 -7.33
N MET A 185 13.39 0.82 -6.41
CA MET A 185 12.89 2.14 -6.76
C MET A 185 13.23 3.19 -5.69
N MET A 186 14.00 4.18 -6.10
CA MET A 186 14.32 5.34 -5.28
C MET A 186 13.12 6.29 -5.19
N LEU A 187 12.77 6.71 -3.98
CA LEU A 187 11.73 7.72 -3.73
C LEU A 187 12.30 9.14 -3.82
N GLY A 188 13.48 9.37 -3.23
CA GLY A 188 14.12 10.68 -3.26
C GLY A 188 15.18 10.85 -2.19
N TYR A 189 15.31 12.07 -1.67
CA TYR A 189 16.36 12.46 -0.74
C TYR A 189 15.82 13.31 0.40
N ASN A 190 16.17 12.92 1.63
CA ASN A 190 16.03 13.74 2.83
C ASN A 190 17.22 14.69 2.95
N ILE A 191 16.92 15.97 3.17
CA ILE A 191 17.92 17.03 3.25
C ILE A 191 18.06 17.49 4.70
N TYR A 192 19.28 17.51 5.20
CA TYR A 192 19.58 17.86 6.58
C TYR A 192 20.52 19.04 6.65
N GLN A 193 20.25 19.92 7.62
CA GLN A 193 21.13 20.99 8.03
C GLN A 193 21.33 20.92 9.53
N ASN A 194 22.60 20.89 9.96
CA ASN A 194 22.97 20.75 11.37
C ASN A 194 22.23 19.56 12.02
N GLN A 195 22.16 18.44 11.30
CA GLN A 195 21.47 17.18 11.68
C GLN A 195 19.93 17.26 11.78
N LYS A 196 19.30 18.42 11.52
CA LYS A 196 17.85 18.55 11.43
C LYS A 196 17.39 18.43 9.98
N ARG A 197 16.36 17.62 9.72
CA ARG A 197 15.74 17.54 8.39
C ARG A 197 15.07 18.88 8.05
N ILE A 198 15.47 19.48 6.93
CA ILE A 198 14.94 20.75 6.42
C ILE A 198 14.06 20.58 5.18
N GLY A 199 14.06 19.39 4.57
CA GLY A 199 13.22 19.15 3.40
C GLY A 199 13.40 17.78 2.77
N PHE A 200 12.68 17.61 1.67
CA PHE A 200 12.71 16.42 0.82
C PHE A 200 12.67 16.84 -0.65
N THR A 201 13.30 16.06 -1.53
CA THR A 201 13.24 16.25 -2.98
C THR A 201 13.37 14.91 -3.71
N PRO A 202 12.61 14.66 -4.78
CA PRO A 202 12.84 13.51 -5.66
C PRO A 202 14.06 13.70 -6.57
N ASN A 203 14.56 14.93 -6.69
CA ASN A 203 15.67 15.29 -7.58
C ASN A 203 17.01 15.25 -6.84
N ALA A 204 18.10 15.06 -7.58
CA ALA A 204 19.47 15.15 -7.04
C ALA A 204 19.93 16.61 -6.80
N SER A 205 19.00 17.49 -6.44
CA SER A 205 19.22 18.89 -6.11
C SER A 205 18.11 19.43 -5.19
N PHE A 206 18.47 20.42 -4.38
CA PHE A 206 17.56 21.08 -3.44
C PHE A 206 17.94 22.56 -3.26
N ILE A 207 16.94 23.44 -3.22
CA ILE A 207 17.13 24.87 -2.93
C ILE A 207 16.76 25.11 -1.47
N VAL A 208 17.72 25.61 -0.69
CA VAL A 208 17.51 25.96 0.72
C VAL A 208 16.86 27.34 0.79
N GLN A 209 15.62 27.42 1.29
CA GLN A 209 14.93 28.70 1.48
C GLN A 209 15.54 29.50 2.64
N LYS A 210 15.71 30.81 2.44
CA LYS A 210 16.42 31.73 3.34
C LYS A 210 15.85 31.83 4.78
N SER A 211 14.60 31.44 5.02
CA SER A 211 14.01 31.46 6.37
C SER A 211 14.52 30.34 7.29
N ALA A 212 15.31 29.39 6.78
CA ALA A 212 15.80 28.26 7.57
C ALA A 212 17.09 28.55 8.36
N THR A 213 18.00 29.42 7.90
CA THR A 213 19.26 29.73 8.60
C THR A 213 20.06 30.81 7.85
N ALA A 214 20.20 31.99 8.43
CA ALA A 214 21.30 32.87 8.07
C ALA A 214 22.59 32.32 8.70
N GLY A 215 23.57 31.90 7.89
CA GLY A 215 24.93 31.58 8.32
C GLY A 215 25.26 30.08 8.45
N ASN A 216 26.45 29.71 7.96
CA ASN A 216 27.23 28.49 8.18
C ASN A 216 26.42 27.25 8.63
N GLY A 217 25.90 26.50 7.66
CA GLY A 217 25.23 25.22 7.87
C GLY A 217 26.11 24.04 7.48
N LYS A 218 26.11 22.99 8.29
CA LYS A 218 26.61 21.66 7.88
C LYS A 218 25.49 20.91 7.18
N PHE A 219 25.64 20.65 5.89
CA PHE A 219 24.67 19.94 5.08
C PHE A 219 25.06 18.49 4.87
N THR A 220 24.04 17.63 4.91
CA THR A 220 24.13 16.20 4.60
C THR A 220 22.85 15.78 3.89
N VAL A 221 22.98 14.79 3.00
CA VAL A 221 21.88 14.27 2.21
C VAL A 221 21.80 12.77 2.41
N GLN A 222 20.58 12.24 2.48
CA GLN A 222 20.29 10.83 2.67
C GLN A 222 19.28 10.40 1.59
N ALA A 223 19.61 9.39 0.79
CA ALA A 223 18.65 8.79 -0.14
C ALA A 223 17.67 7.86 0.60
N VAL A 224 16.43 7.81 0.11
CA VAL A 224 15.34 6.98 0.60
C VAL A 224 14.61 6.31 -0.57
N ASP A 225 14.22 5.05 -0.42
CA ASP A 225 13.43 4.29 -1.38
C ASP A 225 11.91 4.38 -1.10
N PHE A 226 11.08 3.70 -1.90
CA PHE A 226 9.63 3.65 -1.69
C PHE A 226 9.19 2.78 -0.51
N GLU A 227 10.07 1.94 0.02
CA GLU A 227 9.82 1.07 1.18
C GLU A 227 10.25 1.74 2.50
N GLY A 228 10.87 2.92 2.43
CA GLY A 228 11.35 3.68 3.57
C GLY A 228 12.75 3.28 4.04
N ASN A 229 13.48 2.45 3.29
CA ASN A 229 14.88 2.17 3.60
C ASN A 229 15.72 3.42 3.31
N GLU A 230 16.50 3.82 4.31
CA GLU A 230 17.35 4.99 4.21
C GLU A 230 18.82 4.60 4.07
N SER A 231 19.50 5.23 3.10
CA SER A 231 20.95 5.13 2.99
C SER A 231 21.67 5.78 4.19
N GLY A 232 22.99 5.59 4.29
CA GLY A 232 23.83 6.45 5.14
C GLY A 232 23.87 7.89 4.64
N PHE A 233 24.29 8.82 5.51
CA PHE A 233 24.47 10.22 5.11
C PHE A 233 25.62 10.39 4.11
N SER A 234 25.45 11.32 3.17
CA SER A 234 26.54 11.84 2.35
C SER A 234 27.67 12.40 3.22
N LYS A 235 28.85 12.59 2.64
CA LYS A 235 29.89 13.41 3.26
C LYS A 235 29.33 14.80 3.60
N THR A 236 29.56 15.26 4.83
CA THR A 236 29.15 16.59 5.28
C THR A 236 29.89 17.67 4.50
N ILE A 237 29.16 18.70 4.09
CA ILE A 237 29.73 19.92 3.51
C ILE A 237 29.26 21.14 4.28
N SER A 238 30.17 22.11 4.47
CA SER A 238 29.83 23.40 5.06
C SER A 238 29.64 24.43 3.95
N ASN A 239 28.66 25.31 4.13
CA ASN A 239 28.58 26.58 3.41
C ASN A 239 29.49 27.61 4.10
#